data_AF-A0A699JHN4-F1
#
_entry.id   AF-A0A699JHN4-F1
#
_cell.length_a   1.000
_cell.length_b   1.000
_cell.length_c   1.000
_cell.angle_alpha   90.00
_cell.angle_beta   90.00
_cell.angle_gamma   90.00
#
_symmetry.space_group_name_H-M   'P 1'
#
loop_
_entity.id
_entity.type
_entity.pdbx_description
1 polymer ?
#
loop_
_entity_poly.entity_id
_entity_poly.type
_entity_poly.pdbx_seq_one_letter_code
_entity_poly.pdbx_strand_id
1 'polypeptide(L)'
;DFAIGAVLGQHQDKHFRPIHYASKTKTEAESKYTITEKEMLAVVYAFEKFRSYLILNKSIVYTDHSALKYLFQKKDSKARLLRWVLLLQEFTFKVIDTKVAKNLAADHLSRLENPHQNVLDPKEINESFPLETLNMVSTCGFQSTPWFADFANYHAWNFIVKGMSSQLEKRCVSGQEAVDILKACHSGPTGGHHGPNYTARKVFDSGFYWPTIYRDAQNLVKNCDICQGQGKISQRDEMPQNSIQVCEIFDIWGIDFMGPFPSSRGNKYILVVVDYLSKWVEAKELPTNDSRVVCNFLKNLFARFGAPRAIISDRGTHFCNDQFTKVMQKYGVTHRLATPYHLQISGQVEVSNRGLKRILERTVGENRAS
;
A
#
# COMPACT_ATOMS: atom_id res chain seq x y z
N ASP A 1 11.80 1.16 -26.52
CA ASP A 1 11.55 2.00 -25.32
C ASP A 1 11.45 1.16 -24.06
N PHE A 2 12.60 0.95 -23.41
CA PHE A 2 12.73 0.14 -22.20
C PHE A 2 12.38 0.89 -20.91
N ALA A 3 12.32 2.23 -20.97
CA ALA A 3 12.00 3.07 -19.83
C ALA A 3 10.91 4.10 -20.14
N ILE A 4 10.45 4.75 -19.09
CA ILE A 4 9.53 5.87 -19.05
C ILE A 4 10.31 7.06 -18.50
N GLY A 5 10.18 8.22 -19.14
CA GLY A 5 10.77 9.48 -18.68
C GLY A 5 9.70 10.54 -18.51
N ALA A 6 9.82 11.37 -17.47
CA ALA A 6 8.95 12.50 -17.21
C ALA A 6 9.74 13.66 -16.62
N VAL A 7 9.36 14.89 -16.98
CA VAL A 7 9.97 16.12 -16.48
C VAL A 7 8.88 17.06 -16.01
N LEU A 8 8.96 17.45 -14.75
CA LEU A 8 8.18 18.54 -14.18
C LEU A 8 8.95 19.84 -14.37
N GLY A 9 8.28 20.89 -14.83
CA GLY A 9 8.88 22.22 -14.92
C GLY A 9 7.83 23.32 -14.95
N GLN A 10 8.28 24.55 -14.78
CA GLN A 10 7.46 25.75 -14.81
C GLN A 10 7.92 26.66 -15.94
N HIS A 11 6.98 27.26 -16.67
CA HIS A 11 7.29 28.32 -17.62
C HIS A 11 7.43 29.66 -16.87
N GLN A 12 8.62 30.25 -16.93
CA GLN A 12 8.90 31.60 -16.45
C GLN A 12 9.52 32.40 -17.60
N ASP A 13 8.98 33.59 -17.90
CA ASP A 13 9.48 34.48 -18.95
C ASP A 13 9.75 33.79 -20.30
N LYS A 14 8.79 32.96 -20.75
CA LYS A 14 8.84 32.13 -21.97
C LYS A 14 9.83 30.96 -21.96
N HIS A 15 10.62 30.78 -20.90
CA HIS A 15 11.57 29.69 -20.76
C HIS A 15 11.00 28.57 -19.90
N PHE A 16 11.13 27.32 -20.35
CA PHE A 16 10.79 26.16 -19.54
C PHE A 16 11.92 25.89 -18.54
N ARG A 17 11.63 26.03 -17.25
CA ARG A 17 12.57 25.71 -16.17
C ARG A 17 12.22 24.36 -15.57
N PRO A 18 13.07 23.33 -15.74
CA PRO A 18 12.84 22.02 -15.12
C PRO A 18 12.98 22.14 -13.60
N ILE A 19 12.04 21.52 -12.89
CA ILE A 19 11.98 21.43 -11.43
C ILE A 19 12.38 20.04 -10.97
N HIS A 20 11.90 18.99 -11.66
CA HIS A 20 12.15 17.61 -11.27
C HIS A 20 12.15 16.67 -12.47
N TYR A 21 13.16 15.79 -12.54
CA TYR A 21 13.25 14.72 -13.53
C TYR A 21 12.88 13.38 -12.89
N ALA A 22 12.18 12.53 -13.61
CA ALA A 22 11.83 11.19 -13.15
C ALA A 22 11.93 10.19 -14.29
N SER A 23 12.46 9.00 -14.00
CA SER A 23 12.48 7.89 -14.94
C SER A 23 12.23 6.57 -14.23
N LYS A 24 11.66 5.61 -14.97
CA LYS A 24 11.37 4.26 -14.49
C LYS A 24 11.57 3.25 -15.62
N THR A 25 12.29 2.17 -15.35
CA THR A 25 12.37 1.03 -16.27
C THR A 25 11.04 0.28 -16.31
N LYS A 26 10.56 -0.05 -17.50
CA LYS A 26 9.33 -0.83 -17.68
C LYS A 26 9.55 -2.26 -17.20
N THR A 27 8.57 -2.81 -16.51
CA THR A 27 8.52 -4.25 -16.21
C THR A 27 8.29 -5.07 -17.48
N GLU A 28 8.52 -6.38 -17.42
CA GLU A 28 8.28 -7.28 -18.55
C GLU A 28 6.81 -7.22 -19.03
N ALA A 29 5.87 -7.07 -18.10
CA ALA A 29 4.44 -6.92 -18.39
C ALA A 29 4.14 -5.57 -19.08
N GLU A 30 4.67 -4.46 -18.55
CA GLU A 30 4.50 -3.11 -19.14
C GLU A 30 5.16 -2.99 -20.52
N SER A 31 6.22 -3.78 -20.78
CA SER A 31 6.89 -3.81 -22.08
C SER A 31 6.02 -4.41 -23.19
N LYS A 32 5.06 -5.26 -22.83
CA LYS A 32 4.09 -5.90 -23.76
C LYS A 32 2.88 -5.01 -24.07
N TYR A 33 2.75 -3.84 -23.44
CA TYR A 33 1.63 -2.93 -23.66
C TYR A 33 1.64 -2.31 -25.06
N THR A 34 0.45 -1.91 -25.53
CA THR A 34 0.34 -1.17 -26.79
C THR A 34 0.96 0.22 -26.65
N ILE A 35 1.25 0.88 -27.78
CA ILE A 35 1.89 2.21 -27.78
C ILE A 35 1.08 3.21 -26.94
N THR A 36 -0.24 3.31 -27.18
CA THR A 36 -1.11 4.21 -26.40
C THR A 36 -1.15 3.86 -24.91
N GLU A 37 -1.06 2.58 -24.54
CA GLU A 37 -0.97 2.17 -23.12
C GLU A 37 0.37 2.56 -22.51
N LYS A 38 1.47 2.48 -23.25
CA LYS A 38 2.81 2.91 -22.80
C LYS A 38 2.88 4.41 -22.58
N GLU A 39 2.29 5.19 -23.49
CA GLU A 39 2.21 6.65 -23.37
C GLU A 39 1.33 7.07 -22.19
N MET A 40 0.17 6.42 -22.03
CA MET A 40 -0.70 6.69 -20.88
C MET A 40 -0.04 6.30 -19.56
N LEU A 41 0.71 5.19 -19.52
CA LEU A 41 1.47 4.77 -18.35
C LEU A 41 2.53 5.81 -17.97
N ALA A 42 3.16 6.47 -18.95
CA ALA A 42 4.10 7.55 -18.69
C ALA A 42 3.45 8.76 -18.00
N VAL A 43 2.24 9.12 -18.44
CA VAL A 43 1.44 10.17 -17.79
C VAL A 43 1.08 9.77 -16.37
N VAL A 44 0.52 8.58 -16.15
CA VAL A 44 0.15 8.11 -14.80
C VAL A 44 1.35 8.12 -13.87
N TYR A 45 2.49 7.59 -14.33
CA TYR A 45 3.74 7.60 -13.57
C TYR A 45 4.18 9.02 -13.19
N ALA A 46 4.12 9.98 -14.11
CA ALA A 46 4.45 11.37 -13.83
C ALA A 46 3.53 11.99 -12.76
N PHE A 47 2.23 11.73 -12.84
CA PHE A 47 1.26 12.28 -11.88
C PHE A 47 1.39 11.66 -10.49
N GLU A 48 1.68 10.37 -10.39
CA GLU A 48 1.99 9.73 -9.11
C GLU A 48 3.30 10.28 -8.53
N LYS A 49 4.35 10.40 -9.36
CA LYS A 49 5.67 10.83 -8.90
C LYS A 49 5.70 12.31 -8.48
N PHE A 50 4.98 13.17 -9.19
CA PHE A 50 4.91 14.61 -8.93
C PHE A 50 3.63 15.03 -8.19
N ARG A 51 2.94 14.06 -7.58
CA ARG A 51 1.64 14.26 -6.92
C ARG A 51 1.62 15.46 -5.96
N SER A 52 2.66 15.63 -5.14
CA SER A 52 2.79 16.76 -4.20
C SER A 52 2.81 18.14 -4.87
N TYR A 53 3.29 18.23 -6.10
CA TYR A 53 3.33 19.48 -6.88
C TYR A 53 2.05 19.73 -7.67
N LEU A 54 1.38 18.66 -8.10
CA LEU A 54 0.24 18.72 -9.02
C LEU A 54 -1.11 18.78 -8.30
N ILE A 55 -1.21 18.27 -7.06
CA ILE A 55 -2.42 18.36 -6.24
C ILE A 55 -2.80 19.84 -6.05
N LEU A 56 -4.07 20.17 -6.30
CA LEU A 56 -4.67 21.52 -6.23
C LEU A 56 -4.16 22.54 -7.26
N ASN A 57 -3.24 22.17 -8.17
CA ASN A 57 -2.70 23.07 -9.19
C ASN A 57 -3.18 22.72 -10.59
N LYS A 58 -3.54 23.75 -11.38
CA LYS A 58 -3.88 23.58 -12.80
C LYS A 58 -2.61 23.30 -13.60
N SER A 59 -2.49 22.07 -14.08
CA SER A 59 -1.27 21.58 -14.72
C SER A 59 -1.47 21.36 -16.22
N ILE A 60 -0.39 21.43 -17.00
CA ILE A 60 -0.41 21.16 -18.44
C ILE A 60 0.50 19.97 -18.72
N VAL A 61 -0.05 18.97 -19.39
CA VAL A 61 0.66 17.77 -19.81
C VAL A 61 1.05 17.95 -21.27
N TYR A 62 2.34 18.01 -21.53
CA TYR A 62 2.89 18.00 -22.87
C TYR A 62 3.24 16.56 -23.24
N THR A 63 2.64 16.07 -24.32
CA THR A 63 2.90 14.74 -24.88
C THR A 63 3.04 14.87 -26.39
N ASP A 64 3.81 13.97 -26.99
CA ASP A 64 3.92 13.80 -28.44
C ASP A 64 2.93 12.77 -29.00
N HIS A 65 2.07 12.20 -28.14
CA HIS A 65 1.04 11.24 -28.53
C HIS A 65 -0.35 11.88 -28.56
N SER A 66 -0.73 12.37 -29.73
CA SER A 66 -2.01 13.06 -30.00
C SER A 66 -3.26 12.27 -29.57
N ALA A 67 -3.19 10.92 -29.55
CA ALA A 67 -4.30 10.08 -29.12
C ALA A 67 -4.70 10.30 -27.63
N LEU A 68 -3.76 10.73 -26.77
CA LEU A 68 -4.05 11.02 -25.36
C LEU A 68 -4.97 12.23 -25.18
N LYS A 69 -4.99 13.16 -26.15
CA LYS A 69 -5.88 14.33 -26.13
C LYS A 69 -7.37 13.93 -26.14
N TYR A 70 -7.70 12.84 -26.84
CA TYR A 70 -9.06 12.36 -27.00
C TYR A 70 -9.41 11.21 -26.04
N LEU A 71 -8.41 10.63 -25.38
CA LEU A 71 -8.60 9.47 -24.51
C LEU A 71 -9.49 9.79 -23.29
N PHE A 72 -9.35 11.00 -22.73
CA PHE A 72 -10.18 11.45 -21.60
C PHE A 72 -11.64 11.76 -21.98
N GLN A 73 -11.97 11.81 -23.28
CA GLN A 73 -13.32 12.07 -23.78
C GLN A 73 -14.03 10.79 -24.25
N LYS A 74 -13.31 9.67 -24.41
CA LYS A 74 -13.88 8.41 -24.86
C LYS A 74 -14.51 7.64 -23.70
N LYS A 75 -15.81 7.34 -23.80
CA LYS A 75 -16.55 6.51 -22.84
C LYS A 75 -16.23 5.01 -22.97
N ASP A 76 -15.85 4.54 -24.16
CA ASP A 76 -15.53 3.14 -24.43
C ASP A 76 -14.02 2.95 -24.63
N SER A 77 -13.33 2.55 -23.55
CA SER A 77 -11.90 2.25 -23.56
C SER A 77 -11.63 0.92 -22.87
N LYS A 78 -10.46 0.31 -23.13
CA LYS A 78 -10.03 -0.91 -22.43
C LYS A 78 -10.04 -0.67 -20.92
N ALA A 79 -10.42 -1.70 -20.14
CA ALA A 79 -10.58 -1.60 -18.69
C ALA A 79 -9.37 -1.02 -17.94
N ARG A 80 -8.14 -1.27 -18.43
CA ARG A 80 -6.89 -0.69 -17.87
C ARG A 80 -6.83 0.82 -18.04
N LEU A 81 -7.14 1.33 -19.24
CA LEU A 81 -7.13 2.75 -19.54
C LEU A 81 -8.22 3.48 -18.74
N LEU A 82 -9.39 2.88 -18.57
CA LEU A 82 -10.47 3.43 -17.73
C LEU A 82 -10.04 3.59 -16.26
N ARG A 83 -9.32 2.60 -15.70
CA ARG A 83 -8.78 2.69 -14.32
C ARG A 83 -7.78 3.84 -14.19
N TRP A 84 -6.91 4.03 -15.17
CA TRP A 84 -5.95 5.15 -15.16
C TRP A 84 -6.62 6.51 -15.36
N VAL A 85 -7.67 6.58 -16.17
CA VAL A 85 -8.49 7.81 -16.30
C VAL A 85 -9.11 8.16 -14.96
N LEU A 86 -9.71 7.20 -14.23
CA LEU A 86 -10.26 7.43 -12.89
C LEU A 86 -9.20 7.94 -11.89
N LEU A 87 -7.98 7.39 -11.92
CA LEU A 87 -6.88 7.84 -11.07
C LEU A 87 -6.50 9.30 -11.38
N LEU A 88 -6.46 9.65 -12.66
CA LEU A 88 -6.11 11.00 -13.09
C LEU A 88 -7.23 12.03 -12.87
N GLN A 89 -8.48 11.62 -12.62
CA GLN A 89 -9.59 12.54 -12.31
C GLN A 89 -9.36 13.35 -11.03
N GLU A 90 -8.48 12.90 -10.14
CA GLU A 90 -8.10 13.65 -8.94
C GLU A 90 -7.39 14.97 -9.28
N PHE A 91 -6.77 15.06 -10.46
CA PHE A 91 -5.95 16.20 -10.85
C PHE A 91 -6.66 17.09 -11.87
N THR A 92 -6.48 18.42 -11.74
CA THR A 92 -6.96 19.37 -12.74
C THR A 92 -5.85 19.65 -13.75
N PHE A 93 -5.94 19.05 -14.95
CA PHE A 93 -4.93 19.27 -16.00
C PHE A 93 -5.50 19.33 -17.40
N LYS A 94 -4.69 19.84 -18.33
CA LYS A 94 -4.97 19.85 -19.79
C LYS A 94 -3.86 19.13 -20.54
N VAL A 95 -4.22 18.33 -21.53
CA VAL A 95 -3.26 17.66 -22.41
C VAL A 95 -3.05 18.51 -23.67
N ILE A 96 -1.80 18.83 -23.97
CA ILE A 96 -1.39 19.54 -25.17
C ILE A 96 -0.46 18.63 -25.97
N ASP A 97 -0.81 18.42 -27.23
CA ASP A 97 0.03 17.72 -28.19
C ASP A 97 1.17 18.65 -28.64
N THR A 98 2.40 18.16 -28.58
CA THR A 98 3.61 18.90 -28.93
C THR A 98 4.49 18.10 -29.87
N LYS A 99 5.14 18.80 -30.81
CA LYS A 99 6.11 18.15 -31.69
C LYS A 99 7.25 17.54 -30.86
N VAL A 100 7.61 16.29 -31.17
CA VAL A 100 8.68 15.49 -30.54
C VAL A 100 9.96 16.31 -30.27
N ALA A 101 10.36 17.19 -31.20
CA ALA A 101 11.54 18.04 -31.09
C ALA A 101 11.57 19.02 -29.89
N LYS A 102 10.43 19.26 -29.22
CA LYS A 102 10.36 20.09 -28.00
C LYS A 102 10.38 19.28 -26.70
N ASN A 103 10.23 17.95 -26.76
CA ASN A 103 10.16 17.07 -25.59
C ASN A 103 11.46 16.26 -25.37
N LEU A 104 12.59 16.82 -25.79
CA LEU A 104 13.91 16.18 -25.78
C LEU A 104 14.28 15.62 -24.40
N ALA A 105 13.99 16.34 -23.32
CA ALA A 105 14.38 15.93 -21.97
C ALA A 105 13.67 14.64 -21.52
N ALA A 106 12.38 14.49 -21.79
CA ALA A 106 11.63 13.28 -21.45
C ALA A 106 12.03 12.10 -22.37
N ASP A 107 12.32 12.37 -23.64
CA ASP A 107 12.76 11.37 -24.62
C ASP A 107 14.18 10.85 -24.31
N HIS A 108 15.11 11.72 -23.90
CA HIS A 108 16.43 11.28 -23.43
C HIS A 108 16.32 10.40 -22.20
N LEU A 109 15.45 10.74 -21.24
CA LEU A 109 15.24 9.94 -20.03
C LEU A 109 14.64 8.56 -20.30
N SER A 110 13.79 8.42 -21.32
CA SER A 110 13.16 7.13 -21.68
C SER A 110 14.11 6.20 -22.45
N ARG A 111 15.20 6.75 -22.99
CA ARG A 111 16.23 6.05 -23.79
C ARG A 111 17.53 5.76 -23.03
N LEU A 112 17.67 6.20 -21.77
CA LEU A 112 18.84 5.91 -20.95
C LEU A 112 18.94 4.41 -20.64
N GLU A 113 19.99 3.78 -21.13
CA GLU A 113 20.37 2.42 -20.75
C GLU A 113 21.05 2.43 -19.37
N ASN A 114 20.66 1.51 -18.48
CA ASN A 114 21.30 1.35 -17.17
C ASN A 114 22.32 0.21 -17.25
N PRO A 115 23.64 0.49 -17.30
CA PRO A 115 24.67 -0.54 -17.41
C PRO A 115 24.83 -1.41 -16.14
N HIS A 116 24.16 -1.08 -15.04
CA HIS A 116 24.31 -1.76 -13.73
C HIS A 116 23.07 -2.53 -13.27
N GLN A 117 22.20 -2.92 -14.21
CA GLN A 117 20.91 -3.55 -13.90
C GLN A 117 21.01 -4.87 -13.09
N ASN A 118 22.21 -5.44 -12.93
CA ASN A 118 22.45 -6.71 -12.23
C ASN A 118 23.38 -6.61 -10.99
N VAL A 119 23.77 -5.42 -10.49
CA VAL A 119 24.82 -5.32 -9.45
C VAL A 119 24.43 -4.53 -8.19
N LEU A 120 23.24 -3.92 -8.13
CA LEU A 120 22.86 -3.14 -6.94
C LEU A 120 22.06 -3.99 -5.97
N ASP A 121 22.74 -4.45 -4.91
CA ASP A 121 22.11 -4.87 -3.65
C ASP A 121 21.12 -3.79 -3.18
N PRO A 122 19.98 -4.16 -2.59
CA PRO A 122 18.97 -3.23 -2.09
C PRO A 122 19.48 -2.56 -0.82
N LYS A 123 20.40 -1.60 -0.94
CA LYS A 123 20.72 -0.68 0.15
C LYS A 123 19.64 0.39 0.24
N GLU A 124 19.09 0.47 1.44
CA GLU A 124 18.08 1.37 1.99
C GLU A 124 17.95 2.70 1.25
N ILE A 125 16.74 2.95 0.73
CA ILE A 125 16.29 4.29 0.37
C ILE A 125 16.20 5.07 1.68
N ASN A 126 17.04 6.09 1.86
CA ASN A 126 16.93 7.02 2.97
C ASN A 126 15.55 7.71 2.93
N GLU A 127 14.65 7.32 3.84
CA GLU A 127 13.27 7.83 3.99
C GLU A 127 13.20 9.22 4.66
N SER A 128 14.13 10.12 4.34
CA SER A 128 14.01 11.53 4.73
C SER A 128 12.90 12.18 3.88
N PHE A 129 11.73 12.40 4.49
CA PHE A 129 10.59 13.08 3.87
C PHE A 129 10.90 14.57 3.56
N PRO A 130 10.52 15.09 2.37
CA PRO A 130 10.80 16.47 1.96
C PRO A 130 9.97 17.56 2.67
N LEU A 131 9.18 17.21 3.69
CA LEU A 131 8.44 18.23 4.46
C LEU A 131 9.36 19.03 5.40
N GLU A 132 10.49 18.45 5.82
CA GLU A 132 11.44 19.12 6.72
C GLU A 132 12.36 20.11 5.98
N THR A 133 12.50 19.99 4.66
CA THR A 133 13.33 20.90 3.83
C THR A 133 12.58 22.14 3.34
N LEU A 134 11.24 22.21 3.48
CA LEU A 134 10.44 23.38 3.10
C LEU A 134 10.73 24.63 3.95
N ASN A 135 11.51 24.49 5.03
CA ASN A 135 12.00 25.62 5.83
C ASN A 135 13.40 26.12 5.43
N MET A 136 13.95 25.67 4.31
CA MET A 136 15.24 26.17 3.83
C MET A 136 15.17 26.49 2.33
N VAL A 137 14.47 27.57 1.98
CA VAL A 137 14.60 28.17 0.65
C VAL A 137 15.68 29.24 0.72
N SER A 138 16.83 28.88 0.15
CA SER A 138 17.88 29.82 -0.23
C SER A 138 17.30 30.91 -1.14
N THR A 139 17.53 32.15 -0.72
CA THR A 139 17.21 33.40 -1.40
C THR A 139 17.72 33.46 -2.83
N CYS A 140 16.86 33.88 -3.77
CA CYS A 140 17.26 34.62 -4.97
C CYS A 140 16.06 35.39 -5.58
N GLY A 141 16.04 36.71 -5.37
CA GLY A 141 15.50 37.72 -6.30
C GLY A 141 13.97 37.83 -6.48
N PHE A 142 13.39 38.83 -5.80
CA PHE A 142 12.14 39.56 -6.10
C PHE A 142 10.78 38.99 -5.62
N GLN A 143 10.41 39.47 -4.42
CA GLN A 143 9.09 39.94 -3.94
C GLN A 143 7.85 39.04 -4.09
N SER A 144 7.72 38.11 -3.14
CA SER A 144 6.49 37.86 -2.39
C SER A 144 6.92 37.57 -0.96
N THR A 145 6.59 38.46 -0.02
CA THR A 145 6.93 38.26 1.39
C THR A 145 6.09 37.10 1.93
N PRO A 146 6.72 36.03 2.48
CA PRO A 146 6.00 35.00 3.21
C PRO A 146 5.27 35.64 4.38
N TRP A 147 4.10 35.12 4.77
CA TRP A 147 3.30 35.61 5.91
C TRP A 147 4.08 35.69 7.25
N PHE A 148 5.22 34.99 7.36
CA PHE A 148 6.16 35.08 8.47
C PHE A 148 7.06 36.34 8.46
N ALA A 149 7.30 36.96 7.29
CA ALA A 149 8.09 38.18 7.17
C ALA A 149 7.46 39.33 7.95
N ASP A 150 6.12 39.37 8.04
CA ASP A 150 5.39 40.38 8.82
C ASP A 150 5.54 40.17 10.34
N PHE A 151 5.70 38.92 10.79
CA PHE A 151 5.98 38.59 12.20
C PHE A 151 7.41 39.00 12.60
N ALA A 152 8.39 38.78 11.72
CA ALA A 152 9.77 39.24 11.91
C ALA A 152 9.86 40.77 11.88
N ASN A 153 9.12 41.44 10.98
CA ASN A 153 9.05 42.90 10.89
C ASN A 153 8.36 43.53 12.11
N TYR A 154 7.33 42.89 12.67
CA TYR A 154 6.69 43.34 13.92
C TYR A 154 7.65 43.28 15.10
N HIS A 155 8.36 42.16 15.28
CA HIS A 155 9.36 42.01 16.34
C HIS A 155 10.58 42.93 16.16
N ALA A 156 10.97 43.26 14.93
CA ALA A 156 12.12 44.11 14.65
C ALA A 156 11.79 45.61 14.65
N TRP A 157 10.57 46.03 14.29
CA TRP A 157 10.26 47.44 13.99
C TRP A 157 8.90 47.95 14.55
N ASN A 158 8.14 47.14 15.27
CA ASN A 158 6.81 47.51 15.82
C ASN A 158 5.81 48.07 14.77
N PHE A 159 5.88 47.60 13.52
CA PHE A 159 4.97 48.05 12.46
C PHE A 159 3.95 46.95 12.11
N ILE A 160 2.66 47.29 12.07
CA ILE A 160 1.59 46.42 11.58
C ILE A 160 1.08 46.99 10.24
N VAL A 161 1.05 46.18 9.19
CA VAL A 161 0.46 46.55 7.89
C VAL A 161 -1.06 46.67 8.06
N LYS A 162 -1.61 47.88 7.91
CA LYS A 162 -3.07 48.12 7.97
C LYS A 162 -3.77 47.48 6.77
N GLY A 163 -4.67 46.52 7.03
CA GLY A 163 -5.55 45.96 5.99
C GLY A 163 -5.95 44.49 6.13
N MET A 164 -5.47 43.73 7.12
CA MET A 164 -5.90 42.34 7.30
C MET A 164 -7.26 42.24 8.01
N SER A 165 -8.11 41.33 7.51
CA SER A 165 -9.35 40.94 8.19
C SER A 165 -9.01 40.21 9.49
N SER A 166 -9.75 40.51 10.56
CA SER A 166 -9.55 39.97 11.92
C SER A 166 -9.60 38.44 12.04
N GLN A 167 -9.97 37.72 10.97
CA GLN A 167 -9.99 36.25 10.92
C GLN A 167 -8.61 35.62 10.67
N LEU A 168 -7.59 36.40 10.30
CA LEU A 168 -6.23 35.92 10.00
C LEU A 168 -5.23 36.10 11.15
N GLU A 169 -5.61 36.80 12.23
CA GLU A 169 -4.74 37.01 13.38
C GLU A 169 -4.79 35.79 14.30
N LYS A 170 -3.73 34.98 14.26
CA LYS A 170 -3.53 33.88 15.21
C LYS A 170 -2.57 34.30 16.30
N ARG A 171 -2.92 34.03 17.55
CA ARG A 171 -2.03 34.29 18.69
C ARG A 171 -0.88 33.28 18.67
N CYS A 172 0.34 33.80 18.59
CA CYS A 172 1.53 32.98 18.76
C CYS A 172 1.67 32.58 20.23
N VAL A 173 1.86 31.30 20.51
CA VAL A 173 1.97 30.74 21.87
C VAL A 173 3.28 29.97 22.01
N SER A 174 3.88 29.92 23.20
CA SER A 174 5.11 29.15 23.43
C SER A 174 5.16 28.60 24.85
N GLY A 175 6.08 27.65 25.09
CA GLY A 175 6.31 27.07 26.41
C GLY A 175 5.15 26.19 26.90
N GLN A 176 4.85 26.26 28.20
CA GLN A 176 3.84 25.41 28.83
C GLN A 176 2.43 25.64 28.29
N GLU A 177 2.09 26.89 27.95
CA GLU A 177 0.78 27.24 27.40
C GLU A 177 0.49 26.49 26.08
N ALA A 178 1.51 26.31 25.23
CA ALA A 178 1.36 25.56 23.97
C ALA A 178 1.06 24.08 24.22
N VAL A 179 1.72 23.47 25.23
CA VAL A 179 1.51 22.08 25.63
C VAL A 179 0.10 21.88 26.18
N ASP A 180 -0.38 22.80 26.99
CA ASP A 180 -1.70 22.72 27.63
C ASP A 180 -2.82 22.89 26.59
N ILE A 181 -2.68 23.83 25.66
CA ILE A 181 -3.61 23.99 24.53
C ILE A 181 -3.64 22.73 23.67
N LEU A 182 -2.47 22.17 23.36
CA LEU A 182 -2.38 20.96 22.53
C LEU A 182 -3.01 19.75 23.22
N LYS A 183 -2.80 19.58 24.53
CA LYS A 183 -3.47 18.56 25.36
C LYS A 183 -4.98 18.76 25.38
N ALA A 184 -5.46 19.99 25.54
CA ALA A 184 -6.88 20.29 25.53
C ALA A 184 -7.52 19.97 24.16
N CYS A 185 -6.86 20.31 23.06
CA CYS A 185 -7.34 20.00 21.71
C CYS A 185 -7.29 18.51 21.35
N HIS A 186 -6.49 17.70 22.07
CA HIS A 186 -6.37 16.25 21.82
C HIS A 186 -7.24 15.41 22.77
N SER A 187 -7.14 15.65 24.07
CA SER A 187 -7.76 14.85 25.14
C SER A 187 -8.88 15.58 25.88
N GLY A 188 -9.12 16.86 25.59
CA GLY A 188 -10.20 17.61 26.22
C GLY A 188 -11.60 17.17 25.78
N PRO A 189 -12.67 17.82 26.29
CA PRO A 189 -14.06 17.46 25.99
C PRO A 189 -14.39 17.46 24.50
N THR A 190 -13.72 18.32 23.72
CA THR A 190 -13.87 18.41 22.27
C THR A 190 -12.73 17.73 21.52
N GLY A 191 -11.79 17.08 22.22
CA GLY A 191 -10.50 16.64 21.69
C GLY A 191 -10.56 15.37 20.84
N GLY A 192 -11.32 14.36 21.28
CA GLY A 192 -11.65 13.19 20.48
C GLY A 192 -10.47 12.29 20.06
N HIS A 193 -9.28 12.47 20.63
CA HIS A 193 -8.08 11.66 20.36
C HIS A 193 -7.73 11.54 18.86
N HIS A 194 -7.94 12.61 18.10
CA HIS A 194 -7.68 12.58 16.67
C HIS A 194 -6.18 12.53 16.36
N GLY A 195 -5.87 12.10 15.12
CA GLY A 195 -4.50 12.09 14.62
C GLY A 195 -3.81 13.46 14.67
N PRO A 196 -2.47 13.48 14.60
CA PRO A 196 -1.68 14.66 14.90
C PRO A 196 -1.97 15.85 13.99
N ASN A 197 -2.22 15.60 12.70
CA ASN A 197 -2.53 16.66 11.73
C ASN A 197 -3.87 17.34 12.04
N TYR A 198 -4.86 16.58 12.47
CA TYR A 198 -6.18 17.12 12.81
C TYR A 198 -6.17 17.84 14.15
N THR A 199 -5.41 17.31 15.12
CA THR A 199 -5.17 17.98 16.41
C THR A 199 -4.49 19.33 16.19
N ALA A 200 -3.44 19.42 15.38
CA ALA A 200 -2.80 20.69 15.02
C ALA A 200 -3.79 21.64 14.31
N ARG A 201 -4.63 21.12 13.40
CA ARG A 201 -5.68 21.91 12.73
C ARG A 201 -6.69 22.52 13.72
N LYS A 202 -7.13 21.75 14.72
CA LYS A 202 -8.04 22.28 15.77
C LYS A 202 -7.43 23.46 16.53
N VAL A 203 -6.14 23.39 16.83
CA VAL A 203 -5.44 24.50 17.48
C VAL A 203 -5.42 25.73 16.59
N PHE A 204 -5.17 25.56 15.28
CA PHE A 204 -5.27 26.65 14.31
C PHE A 204 -6.67 27.25 14.21
N ASP A 205 -7.70 26.40 14.15
CA ASP A 205 -9.10 26.82 14.08
C ASP A 205 -9.55 27.52 15.38
N SER A 206 -8.86 27.23 16.50
CA SER A 206 -9.05 27.91 17.80
C SER A 206 -8.27 29.23 17.91
N GLY A 207 -7.61 29.68 16.84
CA GLY A 207 -6.92 30.97 16.79
C GLY A 207 -5.49 30.96 17.35
N PHE A 208 -4.89 29.80 17.61
CA PHE A 208 -3.53 29.69 18.14
C PHE A 208 -2.53 29.18 17.08
N TYR A 209 -1.27 29.53 17.25
CA TYR A 209 -0.18 29.07 16.38
C TYR A 209 1.16 29.02 17.10
N TRP A 210 2.03 28.08 16.69
CA TRP A 210 3.47 28.14 16.91
C TRP A 210 4.23 27.31 15.87
N PRO A 211 5.52 27.58 15.61
CA PRO A 211 6.26 26.98 14.50
C PRO A 211 6.35 25.44 14.53
N THR A 212 6.42 24.83 15.71
CA THR A 212 6.62 23.38 15.88
C THR A 212 5.33 22.59 16.08
N ILE A 213 4.15 23.22 15.91
CA ILE A 213 2.86 22.64 16.27
C ILE A 213 2.59 21.23 15.72
N TYR A 214 2.94 20.95 14.47
CA TYR A 214 2.74 19.63 13.88
C TYR A 214 3.68 18.58 14.49
N ARG A 215 4.93 18.96 14.77
CA ARG A 215 5.91 18.08 15.45
C ARG A 215 5.46 17.80 16.88
N ASP A 216 5.01 18.82 17.59
CA ASP A 216 4.54 18.70 18.97
C ASP A 216 3.26 17.86 19.04
N ALA A 217 2.32 18.04 18.09
CA ALA A 217 1.14 17.20 17.94
C ALA A 217 1.49 15.74 17.67
N GLN A 218 2.47 15.47 16.80
CA GLN A 218 2.95 14.11 16.56
C GLN A 218 3.56 13.49 17.81
N ASN A 219 4.39 14.22 18.54
CA ASN A 219 5.00 13.75 19.78
C ASN A 219 3.94 13.46 20.84
N LEU A 220 2.93 14.32 20.96
CA LEU A 220 1.82 14.14 21.90
C LEU A 220 1.00 12.89 21.59
N VAL A 221 0.64 12.65 20.32
CA VAL A 221 -0.13 11.46 19.92
C VAL A 221 0.69 10.18 20.05
N LYS A 222 1.99 10.21 19.73
CA LYS A 222 2.91 9.08 19.93
C LYS A 222 3.01 8.67 21.40
N ASN A 223 3.01 9.64 22.31
CA ASN A 223 3.11 9.42 23.75
C ASN A 223 1.72 9.25 24.44
N CYS A 224 0.63 9.22 23.68
CA CYS A 224 -0.71 9.06 24.25
C CYS A 224 -1.08 7.58 24.35
N ASP A 225 -1.13 7.05 25.57
CA ASP A 225 -1.44 5.64 25.85
C ASP A 225 -2.78 5.18 25.24
N ILE A 226 -3.79 6.05 25.27
CA ILE A 226 -5.12 5.75 24.71
C ILE A 226 -5.04 5.56 23.19
N CYS A 227 -4.31 6.45 22.50
CA CYS A 227 -4.12 6.36 21.05
C CYS A 227 -3.24 5.18 20.65
N GLN A 228 -2.19 4.87 21.42
CA GLN A 228 -1.32 3.73 21.15
C GLN A 228 -2.02 2.40 21.42
N GLY A 229 -2.82 2.31 22.48
CA GLY A 229 -3.58 1.10 22.82
C GLY A 229 -4.76 0.81 21.89
N GLN A 230 -5.37 1.83 21.29
CA GLN A 230 -6.48 1.68 20.33
C GLN A 230 -6.07 1.77 18.86
N GLY A 231 -4.79 2.06 18.59
CA GLY A 231 -4.26 2.19 17.23
C GLY A 231 -4.39 0.88 16.45
N LYS A 232 -4.85 0.96 15.20
CA LYS A 232 -4.76 -0.18 14.27
C LYS A 232 -3.32 -0.31 13.79
N ILE A 233 -2.78 -1.52 13.87
CA ILE A 233 -1.50 -1.90 13.25
C ILE A 233 -1.61 -1.56 11.76
N SER A 234 -0.70 -0.76 11.25
CA SER A 234 -0.69 -0.36 9.85
C SER A 234 0.05 -1.40 9.00
N GLN A 235 -0.15 -1.38 7.69
CA GLN A 235 0.63 -2.23 6.76
C GLN A 235 2.15 -2.02 6.85
N ARG A 236 2.62 -0.88 7.39
CA ARG A 236 4.05 -0.62 7.59
C ARG A 236 4.63 -1.38 8.77
N ASP A 237 3.77 -1.79 9.69
CA ASP A 237 4.12 -2.57 10.87
C ASP A 237 4.00 -4.08 10.60
N GLU A 238 3.50 -4.48 9.41
CA GLU A 238 3.49 -5.88 8.98
C GLU A 238 4.91 -6.36 8.71
N MET A 239 5.30 -7.49 9.31
CA MET A 239 6.60 -8.11 9.03
C MET A 239 6.74 -8.46 7.53
N PRO A 240 7.93 -8.26 6.94
CA PRO A 240 8.21 -8.66 5.58
C PRO A 240 7.87 -10.14 5.33
N GLN A 241 7.16 -10.36 4.24
CA GLN A 241 6.65 -11.66 3.84
C GLN A 241 7.77 -12.52 3.23
N ASN A 242 8.30 -13.48 3.98
CA ASN A 242 9.28 -14.45 3.45
C ASN A 242 8.57 -15.60 2.72
N SER A 243 8.97 -15.88 1.48
CA SER A 243 8.44 -17.03 0.73
C SER A 243 8.99 -18.34 1.30
N ILE A 244 8.11 -19.33 1.47
CA ILE A 244 8.56 -20.69 1.76
C ILE A 244 9.18 -21.22 0.47
N GLN A 245 10.51 -21.43 0.46
CA GLN A 245 11.18 -22.13 -0.63
C GLN A 245 10.74 -23.60 -0.60
N VAL A 246 9.89 -23.97 -1.55
CA VAL A 246 9.52 -25.37 -1.83
C VAL A 246 10.21 -25.75 -3.12
N CYS A 247 11.03 -26.80 -3.09
CA CYS A 247 11.87 -27.17 -4.23
C CYS A 247 11.31 -28.38 -5.00
N GLU A 248 10.52 -29.24 -4.35
CA GLU A 248 10.03 -30.50 -4.93
C GLU A 248 8.52 -30.70 -4.75
N ILE A 249 7.91 -31.45 -5.67
CA ILE A 249 6.48 -31.78 -5.63
C ILE A 249 6.26 -32.75 -4.47
N PHE A 250 5.21 -32.52 -3.67
CA PHE A 250 4.89 -33.28 -2.46
C PHE A 250 5.93 -33.16 -1.32
N ASP A 251 6.84 -32.19 -1.34
CA ASP A 251 7.80 -31.95 -0.26
C ASP A 251 7.14 -31.36 1.01
N ILE A 252 6.23 -30.40 0.81
CA ILE A 252 5.53 -29.70 1.91
C ILE A 252 4.04 -29.69 1.64
N TRP A 253 3.26 -30.24 2.58
CA TRP A 253 1.80 -30.23 2.51
C TRP A 253 1.23 -29.29 3.56
N GLY A 254 0.11 -28.66 3.25
CA GLY A 254 -0.71 -28.01 4.26
C GLY A 254 -2.04 -28.72 4.41
N ILE A 255 -2.50 -28.79 5.65
CA ILE A 255 -3.73 -29.47 6.01
C ILE A 255 -4.63 -28.53 6.80
N ASP A 256 -5.94 -28.63 6.56
CA ASP A 256 -6.93 -27.85 7.28
C ASP A 256 -8.28 -28.57 7.28
N PHE A 257 -9.11 -28.27 8.28
CA PHE A 257 -10.47 -28.77 8.38
C PHE A 257 -11.49 -27.72 7.97
N MET A 258 -12.46 -28.15 7.17
CA MET A 258 -13.65 -27.38 6.86
C MET A 258 -14.85 -27.98 7.60
N GLY A 259 -15.62 -27.13 8.28
CA GLY A 259 -16.87 -27.52 8.93
C GLY A 259 -17.09 -26.85 10.29
N PRO A 260 -18.11 -27.28 11.04
CA PRO A 260 -19.07 -28.32 10.68
C PRO A 260 -20.05 -27.88 9.57
N PHE A 261 -20.30 -28.77 8.62
CA PHE A 261 -21.34 -28.65 7.59
C PHE A 261 -22.64 -29.36 8.02
N PRO A 262 -23.78 -29.08 7.37
CA PRO A 262 -24.95 -29.93 7.47
C PRO A 262 -24.59 -31.38 7.18
N SER A 263 -25.09 -32.30 8.01
CA SER A 263 -24.75 -33.72 7.90
C SER A 263 -25.20 -34.29 6.55
N SER A 264 -24.28 -34.84 5.78
CA SER A 264 -24.56 -35.59 4.55
C SER A 264 -24.04 -37.01 4.71
N ARG A 265 -24.95 -37.99 4.71
CA ARG A 265 -24.63 -39.42 4.96
C ARG A 265 -23.83 -39.66 6.25
N GLY A 266 -24.03 -38.82 7.27
CA GLY A 266 -23.31 -38.89 8.55
C GLY A 266 -21.97 -38.12 8.59
N ASN A 267 -21.52 -37.55 7.47
CA ASN A 267 -20.31 -36.74 7.40
C ASN A 267 -20.62 -35.25 7.64
N LYS A 268 -19.78 -34.60 8.44
CA LYS A 268 -19.93 -33.19 8.85
C LYS A 268 -18.70 -32.34 8.59
N TYR A 269 -17.55 -32.96 8.36
CA TYR A 269 -16.28 -32.28 8.18
C TYR A 269 -15.66 -32.68 6.84
N ILE A 270 -14.83 -31.81 6.30
CA ILE A 270 -13.98 -32.11 5.15
C ILE A 270 -12.56 -31.79 5.57
N LEU A 271 -11.68 -32.79 5.52
CA LEU A 271 -10.25 -32.59 5.68
C LEU A 271 -9.64 -32.34 4.31
N VAL A 272 -8.91 -31.23 4.17
CA VAL A 272 -8.26 -30.83 2.93
C VAL A 272 -6.75 -30.90 3.12
N VAL A 273 -6.06 -31.45 2.12
CA VAL A 273 -4.61 -31.54 2.04
C VAL A 273 -4.17 -30.89 0.73
N VAL A 274 -3.23 -29.96 0.80
CA VAL A 274 -2.74 -29.19 -0.35
C VAL A 274 -1.23 -29.29 -0.45
N ASP A 275 -0.71 -29.68 -1.61
CA ASP A 275 0.72 -29.61 -1.91
C ASP A 275 1.15 -28.16 -2.20
N TYR A 276 2.26 -27.71 -1.59
CA TYR A 276 2.67 -26.30 -1.67
C TYR A 276 3.31 -25.94 -3.00
N LEU A 277 3.88 -26.90 -3.73
CA LEU A 277 4.52 -26.62 -5.02
C LEU A 277 3.50 -26.67 -6.15
N SER A 278 2.89 -27.84 -6.37
CA SER A 278 1.96 -28.09 -7.48
C SER A 278 0.57 -27.50 -7.27
N LYS A 279 0.22 -27.13 -6.03
CA LYS A 279 -1.14 -26.74 -5.62
C LYS A 279 -2.17 -27.87 -5.78
N TRP A 280 -1.72 -29.12 -5.86
CA TRP A 280 -2.62 -30.28 -5.86
C TRP A 280 -3.45 -30.32 -4.58
N VAL A 281 -4.76 -30.54 -4.70
CA VAL A 281 -5.70 -30.58 -3.56
C VAL A 281 -6.33 -31.95 -3.46
N GLU A 282 -6.23 -32.58 -2.30
CA GLU A 282 -6.99 -33.77 -1.94
C GLU A 282 -7.96 -33.44 -0.81
N ALA A 283 -9.23 -33.79 -0.95
CA ALA A 283 -10.25 -33.55 0.07
C ALA A 283 -10.93 -34.86 0.46
N LYS A 284 -11.25 -35.02 1.74
CA LYS A 284 -12.00 -36.18 2.25
C LYS A 284 -13.06 -35.78 3.25
N GLU A 285 -14.27 -36.27 3.03
CA GLU A 285 -15.41 -36.14 3.95
C GLU A 285 -15.25 -37.06 5.17
N LEU A 286 -15.51 -36.51 6.36
CA LEU A 286 -15.33 -37.17 7.65
C LEU A 286 -16.53 -36.93 8.59
N PRO A 287 -16.89 -37.92 9.42
CA PRO A 287 -17.98 -37.79 10.40
C PRO A 287 -17.58 -36.97 11.61
N THR A 288 -16.32 -37.08 12.04
CA THR A 288 -15.73 -36.37 13.18
C THR A 288 -14.41 -35.72 12.79
N ASN A 289 -13.96 -34.74 13.57
CA ASN A 289 -12.66 -34.11 13.45
C ASN A 289 -11.60 -34.80 14.33
N ASP A 290 -11.78 -36.08 14.67
CA ASP A 290 -10.86 -36.80 15.54
C ASP A 290 -9.50 -37.07 14.87
N SER A 291 -8.43 -36.94 15.64
CA SER A 291 -7.05 -37.16 15.17
C SER A 291 -6.80 -38.57 14.64
N ARG A 292 -7.52 -39.57 15.14
CA ARG A 292 -7.46 -40.95 14.65
C ARG A 292 -7.86 -41.04 13.18
N VAL A 293 -8.95 -40.35 12.82
CA VAL A 293 -9.50 -40.36 11.46
C VAL A 293 -8.56 -39.62 10.51
N VAL A 294 -8.03 -38.48 10.95
CA VAL A 294 -6.98 -37.72 10.24
C VAL A 294 -5.76 -38.59 9.96
N CYS A 295 -5.22 -39.24 10.99
CA CYS A 295 -4.04 -40.09 10.87
C CYS A 295 -4.27 -41.26 9.90
N ASN A 296 -5.47 -41.85 9.90
CA ASN A 296 -5.80 -42.92 8.97
C ASN A 296 -5.83 -42.41 7.52
N PHE A 297 -6.36 -41.21 7.29
CA PHE A 297 -6.34 -40.59 5.97
C PHE A 297 -4.91 -40.26 5.51
N LEU A 298 -4.11 -39.62 6.35
CA LEU A 298 -2.72 -39.28 6.02
C LEU A 298 -1.87 -40.51 5.71
N LYS A 299 -2.04 -41.62 6.44
CA LYS A 299 -1.35 -42.89 6.12
C LYS A 299 -1.68 -43.40 4.72
N ASN A 300 -2.92 -43.28 4.26
CA ASN A 300 -3.30 -43.65 2.90
C ASN A 300 -2.64 -42.74 1.86
N LEU A 301 -2.49 -41.45 2.17
CA LEU A 301 -1.78 -40.52 1.30
C LEU A 301 -0.28 -40.80 1.27
N PHE A 302 0.34 -41.07 2.41
CA PHE A 302 1.75 -41.45 2.49
C PHE A 302 2.06 -42.71 1.69
N ALA A 303 1.13 -43.67 1.67
CA ALA A 303 1.26 -44.88 0.85
C ALA A 303 1.17 -44.61 -0.66
N ARG A 304 0.43 -43.56 -1.08
CA ARG A 304 0.24 -43.20 -2.50
C ARG A 304 1.32 -42.28 -3.05
N PHE A 305 1.71 -41.28 -2.27
CA PHE A 305 2.55 -40.16 -2.73
C PHE A 305 3.92 -40.09 -2.04
N GLY A 306 4.17 -40.96 -1.05
CA GLY A 306 5.31 -40.85 -0.15
C GLY A 306 5.03 -39.92 1.03
N ALA A 307 5.92 -39.96 2.02
CA ALA A 307 5.85 -39.08 3.19
C ALA A 307 6.51 -37.72 2.85
N PRO A 308 5.81 -36.59 3.06
CA PRO A 308 6.40 -35.27 2.84
C PRO A 308 7.48 -34.98 3.89
N ARG A 309 8.39 -34.07 3.59
CA ARG A 309 9.37 -33.57 4.57
C ARG A 309 8.69 -32.82 5.71
N ALA A 310 7.65 -32.04 5.39
CA ALA A 310 6.90 -31.30 6.39
C ALA A 310 5.40 -31.21 6.10
N ILE A 311 4.62 -31.17 7.17
CA ILE A 311 3.19 -30.86 7.14
C ILE A 311 2.94 -29.61 7.95
N ILE A 312 2.17 -28.69 7.38
CA ILE A 312 1.74 -27.44 8.00
C ILE A 312 0.26 -27.56 8.37
N SER A 313 -0.10 -27.26 9.62
CA SER A 313 -1.50 -27.14 10.04
C SER A 313 -1.73 -25.92 10.91
N ASP A 314 -2.99 -25.63 11.19
CA ASP A 314 -3.34 -24.72 12.29
C ASP A 314 -3.02 -25.35 13.67
N ARG A 315 -3.31 -24.62 14.74
CA ARG A 315 -3.12 -25.09 16.13
C ARG A 315 -4.33 -25.85 16.67
N GLY A 316 -5.23 -26.35 15.82
CA GLY A 316 -6.40 -27.11 16.22
C GLY A 316 -6.03 -28.35 17.03
N THR A 317 -6.82 -28.69 18.05
CA THR A 317 -6.59 -29.84 18.94
C THR A 317 -6.52 -31.18 18.20
N HIS A 318 -7.17 -31.25 17.04
CA HIS A 318 -7.17 -32.42 16.15
C HIS A 318 -5.84 -32.65 15.44
N PHE A 319 -5.01 -31.62 15.27
CA PHE A 319 -3.62 -31.73 14.78
C PHE A 319 -2.58 -31.64 15.91
N CYS A 320 -2.90 -30.97 17.01
CA CYS A 320 -2.06 -30.84 18.20
C CYS A 320 -2.40 -31.90 19.25
N ASN A 321 -1.99 -33.16 19.03
CA ASN A 321 -2.13 -34.24 20.01
C ASN A 321 -1.05 -35.33 19.86
N ASP A 322 -0.82 -36.07 20.93
CA ASP A 322 0.20 -37.12 21.00
C ASP A 322 0.06 -38.19 19.92
N GLN A 323 -1.18 -38.53 19.54
CA GLN A 323 -1.42 -39.53 18.50
C GLN A 323 -0.90 -39.04 17.15
N PHE A 324 -1.20 -37.79 16.80
CA PHE A 324 -0.73 -37.15 15.58
C PHE A 324 0.79 -37.05 15.57
N THR A 325 1.39 -36.56 16.66
CA THR A 325 2.86 -36.45 16.82
C THR A 325 3.56 -37.80 16.65
N LYS A 326 3.03 -38.88 17.25
CA LYS A 326 3.58 -40.23 17.11
C LYS A 326 3.54 -40.72 15.66
N VAL A 327 2.48 -40.41 14.91
CA VAL A 327 2.39 -40.77 13.49
C VAL A 327 3.40 -39.97 12.68
N MET A 328 3.51 -38.67 12.88
CA MET A 328 4.48 -37.83 12.16
C MET A 328 5.92 -38.31 12.40
N GLN A 329 6.29 -38.58 13.65
CA GLN A 329 7.60 -39.15 14.00
C GLN A 329 7.86 -40.49 13.33
N LYS A 330 6.86 -41.40 13.30
CA LYS A 330 6.99 -42.71 12.66
C LYS A 330 7.34 -42.62 11.17
N TYR A 331 6.81 -41.61 10.47
CA TYR A 331 7.04 -41.41 9.03
C TYR A 331 8.15 -40.38 8.74
N GLY A 332 8.85 -39.87 9.76
CA GLY A 332 9.91 -38.86 9.59
C GLY A 332 9.39 -37.49 9.13
N VAL A 333 8.11 -37.21 9.31
CA VAL A 333 7.48 -35.96 8.85
C VAL A 333 7.63 -34.87 9.91
N THR A 334 8.11 -33.70 9.52
CA THR A 334 8.18 -32.53 10.41
C THR A 334 6.84 -31.81 10.46
N HIS A 335 6.17 -31.80 11.61
CA HIS A 335 4.93 -31.04 11.78
C HIS A 335 5.23 -29.59 12.18
N ARG A 336 4.77 -28.64 11.37
CA ARG A 336 4.89 -27.19 11.61
C ARG A 336 3.51 -26.60 11.87
N LEU A 337 3.40 -25.79 12.92
CA LEU A 337 2.17 -25.11 13.26
C LEU A 337 2.18 -23.68 12.71
N ALA A 338 1.10 -23.28 12.04
CA ALA A 338 0.88 -21.89 11.67
C ALA A 338 0.78 -21.04 12.96
N THR A 339 1.50 -19.91 13.01
CA THR A 339 1.32 -18.95 14.09
C THR A 339 0.08 -18.09 13.82
N PRO A 340 -0.67 -17.65 14.85
CA PRO A 340 -1.86 -16.82 14.68
C PRO A 340 -1.63 -15.54 13.86
N TYR A 341 -0.39 -15.04 13.84
CA TYR A 341 0.01 -13.81 13.15
C TYR A 341 0.77 -14.04 11.83
N HIS A 342 1.12 -15.29 11.49
CA HIS A 342 1.67 -15.66 10.17
C HIS A 342 0.72 -16.59 9.41
N LEU A 343 -0.44 -16.06 9.05
CA LEU A 343 -1.40 -16.70 8.14
C LEU A 343 -0.79 -17.08 6.79
N GLN A 344 0.34 -16.49 6.39
CA GLN A 344 1.04 -16.84 5.15
C GLN A 344 1.45 -18.31 5.07
N ILE A 345 1.78 -18.92 6.21
CA ILE A 345 2.20 -20.32 6.23
C ILE A 345 0.99 -21.19 5.88
N SER A 346 -0.21 -20.93 6.42
CA SER A 346 -1.45 -21.69 6.13
C SER A 346 -2.24 -21.19 4.90
N GLY A 347 -1.93 -19.99 4.41
CA GLY A 347 -2.75 -19.25 3.46
C GLY A 347 -2.99 -19.98 2.13
N GLN A 348 -2.08 -20.86 1.71
CA GLN A 348 -2.31 -21.68 0.52
C GLN A 348 -3.49 -22.65 0.70
N VAL A 349 -3.57 -23.30 1.87
CA VAL A 349 -4.68 -24.20 2.21
C VAL A 349 -5.96 -23.39 2.35
N GLU A 350 -5.90 -22.22 2.99
CA GLU A 350 -7.06 -21.34 3.17
C GLU A 350 -7.64 -20.86 1.81
N VAL A 351 -6.77 -20.52 0.85
CA VAL A 351 -7.19 -20.14 -0.52
C VAL A 351 -7.89 -21.31 -1.22
N SER A 352 -7.33 -22.52 -1.11
CA SER A 352 -7.95 -23.73 -1.65
C SER A 352 -9.29 -24.04 -0.97
N ASN A 353 -9.38 -23.89 0.35
CA ASN A 353 -10.61 -24.07 1.12
C ASN A 353 -11.70 -23.09 0.68
N ARG A 354 -11.35 -21.82 0.44
CA ARG A 354 -12.27 -20.83 -0.12
C ARG A 354 -12.77 -21.22 -1.52
N GLY A 355 -11.88 -21.78 -2.34
CA GLY A 355 -12.21 -22.33 -3.66
C GLY A 355 -13.20 -23.50 -3.56
N LEU A 356 -12.88 -24.50 -2.73
CA LEU A 356 -13.73 -25.66 -2.48
C LEU A 356 -15.11 -25.26 -1.94
N LYS A 357 -15.15 -24.34 -0.97
CA LYS A 357 -16.41 -23.84 -0.41
C LYS A 357 -17.29 -23.20 -1.48
N ARG A 358 -16.71 -22.35 -2.33
CA ARG A 358 -17.43 -21.70 -3.43
C ARG A 358 -17.96 -22.71 -4.45
N ILE A 359 -17.20 -23.77 -4.74
CA ILE A 359 -17.66 -24.85 -5.62
C ILE A 359 -18.84 -25.58 -4.98
N LEU A 360 -18.72 -26.00 -3.72
CA LEU A 360 -19.80 -26.67 -2.98
C LEU A 360 -21.08 -25.81 -2.94
N GLU A 361 -20.96 -24.52 -2.63
CA GLU A 361 -22.08 -23.57 -2.62
C GLU A 361 -22.77 -23.48 -3.99
N ARG A 362 -22.00 -23.41 -5.09
CA ARG A 362 -22.55 -23.36 -6.45
C ARG A 362 -23.21 -24.67 -6.88
N THR A 363 -22.65 -25.80 -6.45
CA THR A 363 -23.15 -27.12 -6.85
C THR A 363 -24.40 -27.52 -6.06
N VAL A 364 -24.51 -27.10 -4.80
CA VAL A 364 -25.60 -27.46 -3.88
C VAL A 364 -26.70 -26.39 -3.81
N GLY A 365 -26.41 -25.14 -4.18
CA GLY A 365 -27.38 -24.03 -4.14
C GLY A 365 -28.65 -24.31 -4.95
N GLU A 366 -29.81 -24.15 -4.30
CA GLU A 366 -31.14 -24.50 -4.84
C GLU A 366 -31.59 -23.60 -6.01
N ASN A 367 -30.89 -22.48 -6.28
CA ASN A 367 -31.19 -21.58 -7.39
C ASN A 367 -30.62 -22.09 -8.72
N ARG A 368 -31.07 -23.26 -9.18
CA ARG A 368 -31.11 -23.55 -10.61
C ARG A 368 -32.44 -23.05 -11.14
N ALA A 369 -32.44 -21.89 -11.78
CA ALA A 369 -33.46 -21.59 -12.79
C ALA A 369 -33.27 -22.65 -13.90
N SER A 370 -34.07 -23.71 -13.84
CA SER A 370 -34.31 -24.64 -14.95
C SER A 370 -35.10 -23.96 -16.04
#